data_AF-A0A2A7W6J6-F1
#
_entry.id   AF-A0A2A7W6J6-F1
#
_cell.length_a   1.000
_cell.length_b   1.000
_cell.length_c   1.000
_cell.angle_alpha   90.00
_cell.angle_beta   90.00
_cell.angle_gamma   90.00
#
_symmetry.space_group_name_H-M   'P 1'
#
loop_
_entity.id
_entity.type
_entity.pdbx_description
1 polymer ?
#
loop_
_entity_poly.entity_id
_entity_poly.type
_entity_poly.pdbx_seq_one_letter_code
_entity_poly.pdbx_strand_id
1 'polypeptide(L)'
;MQKMKWKNYLCYLVIFILLGTAVTVKPSISKAEESDVNITLLGTADIHGRFMPWDYALDGANTSGSLTQLYTVIKKVRQENPNTILVDAGDTIQGNSVELFND
;
A
#
# COMPACT_ATOMS: atom_id res chain seq x y z
N MET A 1 -23.18 -29.78 65.22
CA MET A 1 -22.71 -29.41 63.87
C MET A 1 -23.42 -30.28 62.85
N GLN A 2 -24.38 -29.72 62.12
CA GLN A 2 -25.19 -30.48 61.15
C GLN A 2 -24.33 -30.83 59.93
N LYS A 3 -24.06 -32.12 59.69
CA LYS A 3 -23.28 -32.58 58.53
C LYS A 3 -24.01 -32.16 57.26
N MET A 4 -23.36 -31.32 56.44
CA MET A 4 -23.93 -30.88 55.18
C MET A 4 -24.05 -32.07 54.22
N LYS A 5 -25.16 -32.14 53.48
CA LYS A 5 -25.40 -33.22 52.51
C LYS A 5 -24.47 -33.03 51.30
N TRP A 6 -23.94 -34.13 50.74
CA TRP A 6 -23.07 -34.16 49.54
C TRP A 6 -23.53 -33.21 48.42
N LYS A 7 -24.85 -33.12 48.20
CA LYS A 7 -25.47 -32.25 47.18
C LYS A 7 -25.11 -30.76 47.36
N ASN A 8 -24.87 -30.31 48.59
CA ASN A 8 -24.50 -28.93 48.88
C ASN A 8 -23.05 -28.64 48.47
N TYR A 9 -22.13 -29.58 48.70
CA TYR A 9 -20.73 -29.46 48.26
C TYR A 9 -20.62 -29.43 46.73
N LEU A 10 -21.46 -30.21 46.04
CA LEU A 10 -21.54 -30.19 44.58
C LEU A 10 -22.02 -28.83 44.05
N CYS A 11 -23.04 -28.22 44.68
CA CYS A 11 -23.46 -26.85 44.33
C CYS A 11 -22.36 -25.82 44.56
N TYR A 12 -21.62 -25.88 45.68
CA TYR A 12 -20.53 -24.93 45.94
C TYR A 12 -19.38 -25.09 44.94
N LEU A 13 -19.06 -26.33 44.53
CA LEU A 13 -18.04 -26.59 43.51
C LEU A 13 -18.45 -25.99 42.14
N VAL A 14 -19.70 -26.15 41.74
CA VAL A 14 -20.23 -25.57 40.49
C VAL A 14 -20.22 -24.05 40.53
N ILE A 15 -20.62 -23.46 41.66
CA ILE A 15 -20.57 -22.00 41.87
C ILE A 15 -19.13 -21.48 41.81
N PHE A 16 -18.18 -22.20 42.43
CA PHE A 16 -16.76 -21.82 42.43
C PHE A 16 -16.14 -21.88 41.03
N ILE A 17 -16.49 -22.89 40.22
CA ILE A 17 -16.06 -23.00 38.82
C ILE A 17 -16.64 -21.86 37.98
N LEU A 18 -17.94 -21.55 38.13
CA LEU A 18 -18.58 -20.44 37.42
C LEU A 18 -17.96 -19.08 37.77
N LEU A 19 -17.70 -18.81 39.06
CA LEU A 19 -17.01 -17.60 39.50
C LEU A 19 -15.56 -17.52 39.00
N GLY A 20 -14.85 -18.64 38.91
CA GLY A 20 -13.49 -18.70 38.37
C GLY A 20 -13.42 -18.34 36.88
N THR A 21 -14.41 -18.77 36.09
CA THR A 21 -14.44 -18.49 34.64
C THR A 21 -14.75 -17.03 34.29
N ALA A 22 -15.48 -16.31 35.16
CA ALA A 22 -15.81 -14.90 34.93
C ALA A 22 -14.61 -13.95 35.10
N VAL A 23 -13.57 -14.37 35.82
CA VAL A 23 -12.39 -13.52 36.12
C VAL A 23 -11.32 -13.58 35.00
N THR A 24 -11.34 -14.60 34.14
CA THR A 24 -10.29 -14.80 33.12
C THR A 24 -10.59 -14.14 31.77
N VAL A 25 -11.79 -13.59 31.55
CA VAL A 25 -12.13 -12.92 30.30
C VAL A 25 -11.62 -11.48 30.35
N LYS A 26 -10.34 -11.29 30.04
CA LYS A 26 -9.84 -9.95 29.71
C LYS A 26 -10.50 -9.52 28.40
N PRO A 27 -11.22 -8.38 28.34
CA PRO A 27 -11.68 -7.85 27.07
C PRO A 27 -10.44 -7.53 26.23
N SER A 28 -10.23 -8.29 25.16
CA SER A 28 -9.25 -7.95 24.13
C SER A 28 -9.79 -6.74 23.37
N ILE A 29 -9.51 -5.54 23.89
CA ILE A 29 -9.58 -4.32 23.10
C ILE A 29 -8.41 -4.44 22.12
N SER A 30 -8.70 -4.89 20.91
CA SER A 30 -7.74 -4.84 19.81
C SER A 30 -7.44 -3.38 19.57
N LYS A 31 -6.33 -2.89 20.12
CA LYS A 31 -5.80 -1.58 19.78
C LYS A 31 -5.41 -1.67 18.32
N ALA A 32 -6.06 -0.90 17.45
CA ALA A 32 -5.59 -0.78 16.07
C ALA A 32 -4.12 -0.37 16.13
N GLU A 33 -3.24 -1.14 15.49
CA GLU A 33 -1.89 -0.65 15.22
C GLU A 33 -2.04 0.55 14.30
N GLU A 34 -1.96 1.76 14.87
CA GLU A 34 -1.63 2.96 14.13
C GLU A 34 -0.20 2.78 13.61
N SER A 35 -0.08 2.14 12.45
CA SER A 35 1.16 2.10 11.70
C SER A 35 1.11 3.22 10.67
N ASP A 36 2.09 4.12 10.73
CA ASP A 36 2.23 5.16 9.73
C ASP A 36 2.53 4.53 8.37
N VAL A 37 1.70 4.83 7.37
CA VAL A 37 1.92 4.40 5.99
C VAL A 37 2.59 5.55 5.24
N ASN A 38 3.87 5.36 4.87
CA ASN A 38 4.57 6.31 4.02
C ASN A 38 4.15 6.13 2.55
N ILE A 39 3.50 7.14 1.97
CA ILE A 39 3.07 7.16 0.56
C ILE A 39 3.99 8.08 -0.23
N THR A 40 4.52 7.60 -1.35
CA THR A 40 5.31 8.41 -2.28
C THR A 40 4.47 8.77 -3.49
N LEU A 41 4.36 10.06 -3.82
CA LEU A 41 3.68 10.53 -5.02
C LEU A 41 4.72 11.03 -6.04
N LEU A 42 4.74 10.41 -7.20
CA LEU A 42 5.54 10.83 -8.36
C LEU A 42 4.63 11.46 -9.40
N GLY A 43 5.14 12.48 -10.08
CA GLY A 43 4.44 13.21 -11.14
C GLY A 43 5.27 13.27 -12.41
N THR A 44 4.64 13.04 -13.56
CA THR A 44 5.12 13.45 -14.89
C THR A 44 4.18 14.49 -15.49
N ALA A 45 4.68 15.30 -16.41
CA ALA A 45 3.92 16.31 -17.15
C ALA A 45 4.68 16.62 -18.44
N ASP A 46 3.99 17.16 -19.45
CA ASP A 46 4.62 17.75 -20.63
C ASP A 46 5.58 16.78 -21.33
N ILE A 47 5.20 15.50 -21.42
CA ILE A 47 6.01 14.52 -22.14
C ILE A 47 6.06 14.86 -23.63
N HIS A 48 5.01 15.48 -24.17
CA HIS A 48 4.88 15.94 -25.55
C HIS A 48 5.35 14.90 -26.58
N GLY A 49 4.94 13.64 -26.44
CA GLY A 49 5.30 12.54 -27.35
C GLY A 49 6.74 12.02 -27.22
N ARG A 50 7.52 12.48 -26.24
CA ARG A 50 8.92 12.07 -26.01
C ARG A 50 9.03 10.73 -25.27
N PHE A 51 8.44 9.68 -25.83
CA PHE A 51 8.45 8.35 -25.21
C PHE A 51 9.83 7.67 -25.28
N MET A 52 10.45 7.75 -26.46
CA MET A 52 11.76 7.15 -26.77
C MET A 52 12.85 8.23 -26.79
N PRO A 53 14.14 7.86 -26.58
CA PRO A 53 15.26 8.79 -26.70
C PRO A 53 15.60 9.04 -28.18
N TRP A 54 14.61 9.50 -28.94
CA TRP A 54 14.68 9.73 -30.38
C TRP A 54 14.03 11.06 -30.75
N ASP A 55 14.64 11.75 -31.68
CA ASP A 55 14.14 12.96 -32.32
C ASP A 55 13.66 12.59 -33.72
N TYR A 56 12.35 12.63 -33.93
CA TYR A 56 11.74 12.25 -35.21
C TYR A 56 11.89 13.33 -36.28
N ALA A 57 12.15 14.58 -35.92
CA ALA A 57 12.36 15.64 -36.89
C ALA A 57 13.78 15.58 -37.49
N LEU A 58 14.77 15.20 -36.67
CA LEU A 58 16.16 15.03 -37.08
C LEU A 58 16.50 13.60 -37.51
N ASP A 59 15.59 12.66 -37.30
CA ASP A 59 15.78 11.22 -37.49
C ASP A 59 17.06 10.71 -36.80
N GLY A 60 17.15 10.97 -35.49
CA GLY A 60 18.36 10.65 -34.72
C GLY A 60 18.13 10.48 -33.23
N ALA A 61 19.12 9.90 -32.55
CA ALA A 61 19.06 9.68 -31.10
C ALA A 61 19.07 11.02 -30.33
N ASN A 62 18.20 11.12 -29.33
CA ASN A 62 18.13 12.26 -28.41
C ASN A 62 18.04 11.77 -26.97
N THR A 63 19.18 11.79 -26.26
CA THR A 63 19.29 11.32 -24.88
C THR A 63 19.04 12.40 -23.84
N SER A 64 18.57 13.58 -24.25
CA SER A 64 18.32 14.72 -23.35
C SER A 64 17.11 14.51 -22.43
N GLY A 65 16.34 13.45 -22.64
CA GLY A 65 15.21 13.07 -21.79
C GLY A 65 14.09 12.41 -22.60
N SER A 66 13.51 11.35 -22.04
CA SER A 66 12.38 10.59 -22.57
C SER A 66 11.70 9.78 -21.47
N LEU A 67 10.47 9.32 -21.72
CA LEU A 67 9.71 8.49 -20.76
C LEU A 67 10.44 7.17 -20.43
N THR A 68 11.09 6.54 -21.42
CA THR A 68 11.89 5.33 -21.19
C THR A 68 13.09 5.59 -20.27
N GLN A 69 13.73 6.75 -20.39
CA GLN A 69 14.80 7.14 -19.46
C GLN A 69 14.25 7.41 -18.05
N LEU A 70 13.10 8.09 -17.94
CA LEU A 70 12.42 8.34 -16.65
C LEU A 70 12.05 7.04 -15.94
N TYR A 71 11.67 6.00 -16.68
CA TYR A 71 11.31 4.70 -16.11
C TYR A 71 12.41 4.08 -15.24
N THR A 72 13.69 4.36 -15.53
CA THR A 72 14.82 3.88 -14.71
C THR A 72 14.73 4.43 -13.29
N VAL A 73 14.44 5.72 -13.15
CA VAL A 73 14.28 6.40 -11.86
C VAL A 73 12.98 5.98 -11.18
N ILE A 74 11.87 5.94 -11.92
CA ILE A 74 10.56 5.51 -11.41
C ILE A 74 10.65 4.08 -10.83
N LYS A 75 11.34 3.17 -11.54
CA LYS A 75 11.54 1.80 -11.09
C LYS A 75 12.32 1.74 -9.78
N LYS A 76 13.39 2.55 -9.66
CA LYS A 76 14.18 2.65 -8.43
C LYS A 76 13.31 3.13 -7.26
N VAL A 77 12.53 4.21 -7.43
CA VAL A 77 11.66 4.74 -6.36
C VAL A 77 10.60 3.72 -5.93
N ARG A 78 9.99 3.00 -6.89
CA ARG A 78 9.02 1.94 -6.58
C ARG A 78 9.63 0.75 -5.84
N GLN A 79 10.93 0.48 -6.02
CA GLN A 79 11.65 -0.54 -5.25
C GLN A 79 11.95 -0.07 -3.83
N GLU A 80 12.22 1.23 -3.64
CA GLU A 80 12.48 1.83 -2.32
C GLU A 80 11.21 1.94 -1.47
N ASN A 81 10.07 2.27 -2.09
CA ASN A 81 8.77 2.29 -1.42
C ASN A 81 7.67 1.67 -2.31
N PRO A 82 7.12 0.50 -1.97
CA PRO A 82 6.03 -0.11 -2.74
C PRO A 82 4.72 0.69 -2.68
N ASN A 83 4.55 1.58 -1.69
CA ASN A 83 3.42 2.51 -1.60
C ASN A 83 3.65 3.77 -2.46
N THR A 84 4.14 3.59 -3.69
CA THR A 84 4.41 4.67 -4.64
C THR A 84 3.30 4.77 -5.67
N ILE A 85 2.69 5.95 -5.78
CA ILE A 85 1.72 6.30 -6.81
C ILE A 85 2.43 7.17 -7.85
N LEU A 86 2.27 6.86 -9.14
CA LEU A 86 2.74 7.69 -10.25
C LEU A 86 1.52 8.28 -10.95
N VAL A 87 1.52 9.59 -11.14
CA VAL A 87 0.46 10.35 -11.83
C VAL A 87 1.08 11.12 -12.99
N ASP A 88 0.36 11.20 -14.11
CA ASP A 88 0.70 12.05 -15.25
C ASP A 88 -0.26 13.24 -15.30
N ALA A 89 0.27 14.45 -15.45
CA ALA A 89 -0.49 15.70 -15.41
C ALA A 89 -1.01 16.15 -16.79
N GLY A 90 -0.77 15.38 -17.85
CA GLY A 90 -1.23 15.68 -19.20
C GLY A 90 -0.14 16.22 -20.12
N ASP A 91 -0.55 16.64 -21.33
CA ASP A 91 0.32 17.02 -22.44
C ASP A 91 1.34 15.93 -22.81
N THR A 92 0.83 14.70 -22.91
CA THR A 92 1.67 13.51 -23.10
C THR A 92 1.83 13.08 -24.54
N ILE A 93 0.86 13.36 -25.41
CA ILE A 93 0.75 12.71 -26.73
C ILE A 93 1.41 13.55 -27.86
N GLN A 94 1.00 14.80 -28.01
CA GLN A 94 1.44 15.67 -29.13
C GLN A 94 2.81 16.32 -28.89
N GLY A 95 3.57 16.64 -29.95
CA GLY A 95 4.69 17.59 -29.86
C GLY A 95 6.09 17.08 -30.25
N ASN A 96 6.25 15.78 -30.52
CA ASN A 96 7.52 15.19 -30.97
C ASN A 96 7.43 14.54 -32.36
N SER A 97 6.39 14.87 -33.16
CA SER A 97 6.14 14.30 -34.49
C SER A 97 5.98 12.78 -34.54
N VAL A 98 5.92 12.11 -33.39
CA VAL A 98 5.76 10.65 -33.27
C VAL A 98 4.43 10.20 -33.87
N GLU A 99 3.41 11.06 -33.81
CA GLU A 99 2.10 10.86 -34.38
C GLU A 99 2.10 10.66 -35.91
N LEU A 100 3.15 11.13 -36.61
CA LEU A 100 3.29 10.94 -38.06
C LEU A 100 3.71 9.50 -38.44
N PHE A 101 4.08 8.68 -37.47
CA PHE A 101 4.61 7.33 -37.67
C PHE A 101 3.70 6.25 -37.05
N ASN A 102 2.47 6.60 -36.69
CA ASN A 102 1.42 5.67 -36.25
C ASN A 102 0.55 5.27 -37.45
N ASP A 103 1.09 4.43 -38.32
CA ASP A 103 0.31 3.73 -39.37
C ASP A 103 -0.31 2.42 -38.84
#